data_AF-A0A5D0WQG6-F1
#
_entry.id   AF-A0A5D0WQG6-F1
#
_cell.length_a   1.000
_cell.length_b   1.000
_cell.length_c   1.000
_cell.angle_alpha   90.00
_cell.angle_beta   90.00
_cell.angle_gamma   90.00
#
_symmetry.space_group_name_H-M   'P 1'
#
loop_
_entity.id
_entity.type
_entity.pdbx_description
1 polymer ?
#
loop_
_entity_poly.entity_id
_entity_poly.type
_entity_poly.pdbx_seq_one_letter_code
_entity_poly.pdbx_strand_id
1 'polypeptide(L)' 'MQGRARAQNYTFLIARADEAARDAQVAELENVRERALRAETAWREMTASALKVQQNRKKAVQSLS' A
#
# COMPACT_ATOMS: atom_id res chain seq x y z
N MET A 1 -15.56 3.35 15.84
CA MET A 1 -15.73 2.63 14.55
C MET A 1 -14.61 2.85 13.51
N GLN A 2 -13.90 3.99 13.46
CA GLN A 2 -13.00 4.32 12.32
C GLN A 2 -11.66 3.54 12.21
N GLY A 3 -11.20 2.86 13.28
CA GLY A 3 -9.88 2.19 13.28
C GLY A 3 -9.84 0.90 12.45
N ARG A 4 -10.94 0.13 12.44
CA ARG A 4 -11.00 -1.19 11.79
C ARG A 4 -10.98 -1.10 10.26
N ALA A 5 -11.67 -0.11 9.69
CA ALA A 5 -11.69 0.14 8.24
C ALA A 5 -10.32 0.58 7.68
N ARG A 6 -9.53 1.33 8.46
CA ARG A 6 -8.19 1.77 8.06
C ARG A 6 -7.16 0.64 8.07
N ALA A 7 -7.23 -0.24 9.07
CA ALA A 7 -6.41 -1.44 9.12
C ALA A 7 -6.75 -2.38 7.96
N GLN A 8 -8.03 -2.58 7.65
CA GLN A 8 -8.48 -3.35 6.48
C GLN A 8 -7.96 -2.75 5.17
N ASN A 9 -8.01 -1.42 5.00
CA ASN A 9 -7.44 -0.76 3.81
C ASN A 9 -5.93 -0.94 3.70
N TYR A 10 -5.17 -0.87 4.81
CA TYR A 10 -3.72 -1.08 4.77
C TYR A 10 -3.36 -2.51 4.36
N THR A 11 -3.98 -3.52 4.99
CA THR A 11 -3.75 -4.93 4.64
C THR A 11 -4.12 -5.23 3.18
N PHE A 12 -5.21 -4.64 2.70
CA PHE A 12 -5.60 -4.75 1.29
C PHE A 12 -4.54 -4.17 0.35
N LEU A 13 -4.04 -2.95 0.61
CA LEU A 13 -3.04 -2.32 -0.26
C LEU A 13 -1.72 -3.11 -0.29
N ILE A 14 -1.27 -3.67 0.84
CA ILE A 14 -0.11 -4.56 0.89
C ILE A 14 -0.35 -5.83 0.07
N ALA A 15 -1.50 -6.49 0.25
CA ALA A 15 -1.82 -7.70 -0.49
C ALA A 15 -1.77 -7.47 -2.02
N ARG A 16 -2.28 -6.32 -2.48
CA ARG A 16 -2.23 -5.95 -3.91
C ARG A 16 -0.82 -5.64 -4.41
N ALA A 17 0.02 -5.01 -3.58
CA ALA A 17 1.42 -4.81 -3.90
C ALA A 17 2.15 -6.17 -4.05
N ASP A 18 1.92 -7.10 -3.13
CA ASP A 18 2.57 -8.41 -3.14
C ASP A 18 2.06 -9.30 -4.29
N GLU A 19 0.77 -9.22 -4.65
CA GLU A 19 0.21 -9.84 -5.85
C GLU A 19 0.93 -9.33 -7.11
N ALA A 20 1.02 -8.02 -7.29
CA ALA A 20 1.70 -7.43 -8.44
C ALA A 20 3.18 -7.80 -8.51
N ALA A 21 3.86 -7.90 -7.36
CA ALA A 21 5.25 -8.35 -7.30
C ALA A 21 5.40 -9.81 -7.77
N ARG A 22 4.49 -10.70 -7.34
CA ARG A 22 4.47 -12.10 -7.79
C ARG A 22 4.19 -12.20 -9.29
N ASP A 23 3.23 -11.42 -9.79
CA ASP A 23 2.93 -11.37 -11.23
C ASP A 23 4.14 -10.93 -12.05
N ALA A 24 4.92 -9.95 -11.55
CA ALA A 24 6.15 -9.53 -12.20
C ALA A 24 7.25 -10.60 -12.20
N GLN A 25 7.32 -11.42 -11.14
CA GLN A 25 8.32 -12.50 -11.02
C GLN A 25 8.06 -13.65 -11.99
N VAL A 26 6.79 -13.96 -12.26
CA VAL A 26 6.40 -15.08 -13.14
C VAL A 26 6.10 -14.65 -14.57
N ALA A 27 6.15 -13.35 -14.87
CA ALA A 27 5.90 -12.83 -16.20
C ALA A 27 6.99 -13.27 -17.20
N GLU A 28 6.58 -13.96 -18.25
CA GLU A 28 7.47 -14.38 -19.34
C GLU A 28 7.74 -13.26 -20.36
N LEU A 29 6.83 -12.29 -20.45
CA LEU A 29 6.94 -11.16 -21.36
C LEU A 29 7.35 -9.90 -20.60
N GLU A 30 8.37 -9.20 -21.11
CA GLU A 30 8.91 -7.99 -20.47
C GLU A 30 7.85 -6.89 -20.30
N ASN A 31 6.99 -6.68 -21.31
CA ASN A 31 5.92 -5.69 -21.21
C ASN A 31 4.89 -6.01 -20.11
N VAL A 32 4.66 -7.29 -19.81
CA VAL A 32 3.80 -7.74 -18.71
C VAL A 32 4.52 -7.53 -17.39
N ARG A 33 5.80 -7.90 -17.30
CA ARG A 33 6.65 -7.67 -16.12
C ARG A 33 6.68 -6.19 -15.75
N GLU A 34 6.99 -5.31 -16.69
CA GLU A 34 7.03 -3.87 -16.44
C GLU A 34 5.68 -3.32 -15.97
N ARG A 35 4.57 -3.78 -16.56
CA ARG A 35 3.24 -3.37 -16.14
C ARG A 35 2.94 -3.80 -14.70
N ALA A 36 3.33 -5.02 -14.34
CA ALA A 36 3.18 -5.54 -12.99
C ALA A 36 4.04 -4.74 -11.99
N LEU A 37 5.29 -4.41 -12.32
CA LEU A 37 6.16 -3.55 -11.50
C LEU A 37 5.62 -2.13 -11.30
N ARG A 38 5.01 -1.54 -12.34
CA ARG A 38 4.32 -0.24 -12.21
C ARG A 38 3.12 -0.33 -11.26
N ALA A 39 2.35 -1.40 -11.36
CA ALA A 39 1.23 -1.64 -10.44
C ALA A 39 1.72 -1.84 -9.00
N GLU A 40 2.76 -2.65 -8.78
CA GLU A 40 3.38 -2.83 -7.47
C GLU A 40 3.79 -1.48 -6.86
N THR A 41 4.51 -0.66 -7.64
CA THR A 41 4.95 0.68 -7.20
C THR A 41 3.77 1.54 -6.75
N ALA A 42 2.71 1.62 -7.57
CA ALA A 42 1.52 2.38 -7.23
C ALA A 42 0.86 1.90 -5.91
N TRP A 43 0.74 0.59 -5.70
CA TRP A 43 0.20 0.03 -4.46
C TRP A 43 1.08 0.34 -3.24
N ARG A 44 2.40 0.29 -3.39
CA ARG A 44 3.34 0.65 -2.32
C ARG A 44 3.25 2.14 -1.96
N GLU A 45 3.12 3.02 -2.93
CA GLU A 45 2.94 4.47 -2.70
C GLU A 45 1.63 4.79 -1.96
N MET A 46 0.53 4.14 -2.35
CA MET A 46 -0.76 4.27 -1.65
C MET A 46 -0.66 3.78 -0.20
N THR A 47 0.05 2.67 0.02
CA THR A 47 0.29 2.11 1.35
C THR A 47 1.09 3.08 2.24
N ALA A 48 2.18 3.63 1.71
CA ALA A 48 3.02 4.60 2.41
C ALA A 48 2.22 5.86 2.77
N SER A 49 1.39 6.34 1.85
CA SER A 49 0.50 7.48 2.08
C SER A 49 -0.53 7.20 3.19
N ALA A 50 -1.15 6.01 3.17
CA ALA A 50 -2.08 5.59 4.22
C ALA A 50 -1.42 5.53 5.61
N LEU A 51 -0.18 5.03 5.68
CA LEU A 51 0.61 4.98 6.91
C LEU A 51 0.96 6.38 7.42
N LYS A 52 1.41 7.28 6.53
CA LYS A 52 1.75 8.67 6.87
C LYS A 52 0.55 9.41 7.46
N VAL A 53 -0.65 9.23 6.90
CA VAL A 53 -1.89 9.80 7.44
C VAL A 53 -2.19 9.29 8.85
N GLN A 54 -1.99 7.99 9.14
CA GLN A 54 -2.16 7.47 10.50
C GLN A 54 -1.15 8.07 11.48
N GLN A 55 0.12 8.15 11.07
CA GLN A 55 1.18 8.71 11.91
C GLN A 55 0.93 10.19 12.23
N ASN A 56 0.55 10.99 11.23
CA ASN A 56 0.22 12.39 11.42
C ASN A 56 -0.96 12.58 12.36
N ARG A 57 -1.99 11.73 12.27
CA ARG A 57 -3.11 11.75 13.22
C ARG A 57 -2.67 11.45 14.65
N LYS A 58 -1.80 10.44 14.86
CA LYS A 58 -1.27 10.12 16.20
C LYS A 58 -0.51 11.30 16.80
N LYS A 59 0.35 11.96 16.01
CA LYS A 59 1.10 13.15 16.43
C LYS A 59 0.16 14.30 16.80
N ALA A 60 -0.86 14.57 15.99
CA ALA A 60 -1.83 15.64 16.25
C ALA A 60 -2.63 15.41 17.54
N VAL A 61 -2.96 14.15 17.87
CA VAL A 61 -3.62 13.81 19.14
C VAL A 61 -2.66 14.00 20.32
N GLN A 62 -1.39 13.59 20.20
CA GLN A 62 -0.37 13.79 21.24
C GLN A 62 -0.03 15.26 21.49
N SER A 63 -0.11 16.13 20.49
CA SER A 63 0.19 17.56 20.66
C SER A 63 -0.95 18.35 21.31
N LEU A 64 -2.14 17.76 21.43
CA LEU A 64 -3.33 18.38 22.02
C LEU A 64 -3.64 17.87 23.44
N SER A 65 -2.78 16.99 23.97
CA SER A 65 -2.85 16.42 25.32
C SER A 65 -1.68 16.90 26.16
#